data_AF-A0A958UWR2-F1
#
_entry.id   AF-A0A958UWR2-F1
#
_cell.length_a   1.000
_cell.length_b   1.000
_cell.length_c   1.000
_cell.angle_alpha   90.00
_cell.angle_beta   90.00
_cell.angle_gamma   90.00
#
_symmetry.space_group_name_H-M   'P 1'
#
loop_
_entity.id
_entity.type
_entity.pdbx_description
1 polymer ?
#
loop_
_entity_poly.entity_id
_entity_poly.type
_entity_poly.pdbx_seq_one_letter_code
_entity_poly.pdbx_strand_id
1 'polypeptide(L)'
;IINAITGRTKRLKEYVKLERRDDLLYAIISRLGEDFLSIYPLDEDHEMDFFYFCSDAPDFELRCKNKSDIEVFEYLVEKYKRYQDNIKNSED
;
A
#
# COMPACT_ATOMS: atom_id res chain seq x y z
N ILE A 1 -15.56 -32.03 -15.64
CA ILE A 1 -16.12 -30.66 -15.48
C ILE A 1 -15.74 -30.16 -14.08
N ILE A 2 -14.57 -29.50 -13.93
CA ILE A 2 -14.02 -29.06 -12.61
C ILE A 2 -13.59 -27.57 -12.66
N ASN A 3 -14.06 -26.79 -13.65
CA ASN A 3 -13.60 -25.40 -13.85
C ASN A 3 -14.63 -24.32 -13.49
N ALA A 4 -15.84 -24.70 -13.04
CA ALA A 4 -16.91 -23.74 -12.72
C ALA A 4 -16.90 -23.28 -11.25
N ILE A 5 -16.55 -24.18 -10.31
CA ILE A 5 -16.46 -23.84 -8.88
C ILE A 5 -15.20 -23.01 -8.62
N THR A 6 -14.07 -23.40 -9.21
CA THR A 6 -12.78 -22.70 -9.09
C THR A 6 -12.85 -21.23 -9.52
N GLY A 7 -13.59 -20.90 -10.57
CA GLY A 7 -13.74 -19.52 -11.04
C GLY A 7 -14.47 -18.59 -10.06
N ARG A 8 -15.56 -19.06 -9.43
CA ARG A 8 -16.32 -18.27 -8.45
C ARG A 8 -15.57 -18.10 -7.14
N THR A 9 -14.95 -19.18 -6.64
CA THR A 9 -14.13 -19.10 -5.42
C THR A 9 -12.87 -18.26 -5.63
N LYS A 10 -12.29 -18.25 -6.84
CA LYS A 10 -11.15 -17.39 -7.18
C LYS A 10 -11.56 -15.91 -7.14
N ARG A 11 -12.67 -15.53 -7.77
CA ARG A 11 -13.17 -14.14 -7.73
C ARG A 11 -13.44 -13.68 -6.30
N LEU A 12 -14.13 -14.48 -5.49
CA LEU A 12 -14.41 -14.14 -4.10
C LEU A 12 -13.11 -13.96 -3.28
N LYS A 13 -12.12 -14.82 -3.49
CA LYS A 13 -10.80 -14.69 -2.84
C LYS A 13 -10.06 -13.42 -3.24
N GLU A 14 -10.14 -13.01 -4.51
CA GLU A 14 -9.55 -11.75 -4.97
C GLU A 14 -10.25 -10.54 -4.33
N TYR A 15 -11.59 -10.51 -4.28
CA TYR A 15 -12.32 -9.43 -3.61
C TYR A 15 -11.98 -9.32 -2.12
N VAL A 16 -11.98 -10.44 -1.41
CA VAL A 16 -11.60 -10.49 0.02
C VAL A 16 -10.13 -10.15 0.23
N LYS A 17 -9.27 -10.30 -0.79
CA LYS A 17 -7.87 -9.87 -0.73
C LYS A 17 -7.77 -8.35 -0.89
N LEU A 18 -8.49 -7.78 -1.85
CA LEU A 18 -8.54 -6.32 -2.07
C LEU A 18 -9.08 -5.61 -0.82
N GLU A 19 -10.20 -6.06 -0.26
CA GLU A 19 -10.81 -5.49 0.94
C GLU A 19 -9.84 -5.53 2.14
N ARG A 20 -9.20 -6.68 2.39
CA ARG A 20 -8.20 -6.80 3.48
C ARG A 20 -6.98 -5.91 3.30
N ARG A 21 -6.63 -5.60 2.06
CA ARG A 21 -5.50 -4.75 1.73
C ARG A 21 -5.85 -3.28 1.93
N ASP A 22 -7.07 -2.89 1.56
CA ASP A 22 -7.59 -1.55 1.81
C ASP A 22 -7.75 -1.30 3.31
N ASP A 23 -8.27 -2.27 4.07
CA ASP A 23 -8.35 -2.18 5.54
C ASP A 23 -6.97 -1.96 6.18
N LEU A 24 -5.97 -2.72 5.72
CA LEU A 24 -4.59 -2.57 6.19
C LEU A 24 -4.02 -1.20 5.84
N LEU A 25 -4.28 -0.72 4.62
CA LEU A 25 -3.85 0.59 4.15
C LEU A 25 -4.42 1.71 5.04
N TYR A 26 -5.74 1.74 5.22
CA TYR A 26 -6.39 2.76 6.04
C TYR A 26 -5.97 2.69 7.51
N ALA A 27 -5.73 1.49 8.05
CA ALA A 27 -5.19 1.34 9.40
C ALA A 27 -3.79 1.94 9.53
N ILE A 28 -2.94 1.81 8.51
CA ILE A 28 -1.60 2.41 8.48
C ILE A 28 -1.68 3.93 8.34
N ILE A 29 -2.50 4.44 7.41
CA ILE A 29 -2.71 5.88 7.22
C ILE A 29 -3.18 6.51 8.54
N SER A 30 -4.19 5.91 9.18
CA SER A 30 -4.74 6.44 10.43
C SER A 30 -3.75 6.45 11.59
N ARG A 31 -2.76 5.54 11.60
CA ARG A 31 -1.82 5.38 12.72
C ARG A 31 -0.50 6.12 12.49
N LEU A 32 -0.03 6.18 11.24
CA LEU A 32 1.31 6.63 10.88
C LEU A 32 1.31 7.73 9.82
N GLY A 33 0.18 7.99 9.14
CA GLY A 33 0.13 8.88 7.99
C GLY A 33 0.54 10.30 8.31
N GLU A 34 -0.05 10.90 9.35
CA GLU A 34 0.27 12.27 9.79
C GLU A 34 1.74 12.41 10.19
N ASP A 35 2.23 11.54 11.08
CA ASP A 35 3.63 11.54 11.52
C ASP A 35 4.59 11.32 10.34
N PHE A 36 4.27 10.40 9.43
CA PHE A 36 5.09 10.12 8.27
C PHE A 36 5.19 11.32 7.32
N LEU A 37 4.06 11.93 6.98
CA LEU A 37 4.00 13.08 6.08
C LEU A 37 4.62 14.35 6.70
N SER A 38 4.61 14.46 8.03
CA SER A 38 5.32 15.55 8.72
C SER A 38 6.86 15.48 8.52
N ILE A 39 7.40 14.27 8.33
CA ILE A 39 8.84 14.01 8.13
C ILE A 39 9.17 13.93 6.63
N TYR A 40 8.27 13.35 5.83
CA TYR A 40 8.40 13.12 4.39
C TYR A 40 7.24 13.78 3.66
N PRO A 41 7.26 15.12 3.53
CA PRO A 41 6.14 15.87 2.96
C PRO A 41 5.94 15.55 1.48
N LEU A 42 4.68 15.44 1.08
CA LEU A 42 4.20 15.33 -0.29
C LEU A 42 3.19 16.46 -0.53
N ASP A 43 2.94 16.80 -1.79
CA ASP A 43 1.77 17.64 -2.10
C ASP A 43 0.50 16.86 -1.76
N GLU A 44 -0.56 17.56 -1.32
CA GLU A 44 -1.84 16.93 -0.91
C GLU A 44 -2.39 15.96 -1.98
N ASP A 45 -2.25 16.32 -3.26
CA ASP A 45 -2.67 15.50 -4.40
C ASP A 45 -1.87 14.18 -4.51
N HIS A 46 -0.64 14.14 -3.98
CA HIS A 46 0.27 13.01 -4.01
C HIS A 46 0.25 12.17 -2.72
N GLU A 47 -0.31 12.67 -1.62
CA GLU A 47 -0.31 11.96 -0.33
C GLU A 47 -1.05 10.63 -0.40
N MET A 48 -2.33 10.66 -0.81
CA MET A 48 -3.13 9.44 -0.93
C MET A 48 -2.62 8.54 -2.05
N ASP A 49 -2.17 9.11 -3.16
CA ASP A 49 -1.59 8.36 -4.28
C ASP A 49 -0.33 7.59 -3.85
N PHE A 50 0.52 8.19 -3.02
CA PHE A 50 1.68 7.52 -2.43
C PHE A 50 1.27 6.31 -1.58
N PHE A 51 0.25 6.44 -0.73
CA PHE A 51 -0.22 5.32 0.09
C PHE A 51 -0.81 4.19 -0.78
N TYR A 52 -1.56 4.52 -1.83
CA TYR A 52 -2.02 3.52 -2.80
C TYR A 52 -0.86 2.83 -3.53
N PHE A 53 0.15 3.59 -3.96
CA PHE A 53 1.38 3.05 -4.54
C PHE A 53 2.09 2.06 -3.60
N CYS A 54 2.13 2.36 -2.30
CA CYS A 54 2.65 1.43 -1.30
C CYS A 54 1.82 0.15 -1.25
N SER A 55 0.48 0.28 -1.21
CA SER A 55 -0.42 -0.86 -1.12
C SER A 55 -0.36 -1.79 -2.33
N ASP A 56 -0.09 -1.25 -3.53
CA ASP A 56 0.00 -1.96 -4.80
C ASP A 56 1.22 -2.86 -4.93
N ALA A 57 2.21 -2.67 -4.07
CA ALA A 57 3.37 -3.53 -4.07
C ALA A 57 3.02 -4.95 -3.60
N PRO A 58 3.52 -6.00 -4.29
CA PRO A 58 3.17 -7.40 -3.98
C PRO A 58 3.63 -7.86 -2.60
N ASP A 59 4.58 -7.15 -1.99
CA ASP A 59 5.14 -7.40 -0.67
C ASP A 59 4.47 -6.60 0.46
N PHE A 60 3.49 -5.75 0.15
CA PHE A 60 2.83 -4.86 1.12
C PHE A 60 2.24 -5.61 2.31
N GLU A 61 1.38 -6.61 2.06
CA GLU A 61 0.80 -7.40 3.15
C GLU A 61 1.88 -8.12 3.97
N LEU A 62 2.93 -8.64 3.35
CA LEU A 62 4.01 -9.34 4.05
C LEU A 62 4.81 -8.40 4.96
N ARG A 63 5.05 -7.16 4.50
CA ARG A 63 5.88 -6.16 5.17
C ARG A 63 5.12 -5.28 6.15
N CYS A 64 3.78 -5.27 6.09
CA CYS A 64 2.98 -4.39 6.94
C CYS A 64 1.98 -5.09 7.85
N LYS A 65 1.47 -6.27 7.48
CA LYS A 65 0.46 -6.97 8.27
C LYS A 65 1.06 -7.56 9.54
N ASN A 66 0.45 -7.26 10.68
CA ASN A 66 0.91 -7.70 12.01
C ASN A 66 2.37 -7.29 12.31
N LYS A 67 2.83 -6.20 11.68
CA LYS A 67 4.16 -5.64 11.90
C LYS A 67 4.12 -4.47 12.86
N SER A 68 5.26 -4.23 13.50
CA SER A 68 5.43 -3.08 14.36
C SER A 68 5.40 -1.78 13.55
N ASP A 69 5.04 -0.69 14.21
CA ASP A 69 4.98 0.63 13.58
C ASP A 69 6.32 1.02 12.97
N ILE A 70 7.43 0.66 13.61
CA ILE A 70 8.79 0.90 13.11
C ILE A 70 9.06 0.13 11.81
N GLU A 71 8.71 -1.17 11.74
CA GLU A 71 8.87 -1.97 10.52
C GLU A 71 8.02 -1.41 9.35
N VAL A 72 6.79 -0.98 9.65
CA VAL A 72 5.90 -0.35 8.65
C VAL A 72 6.48 0.99 8.21
N PHE A 73 6.99 1.79 9.13
CA PHE A 73 7.59 3.09 8.84
C PHE A 73 8.82 2.94 7.93
N GLU A 74 9.71 1.99 8.21
CA GLU A 74 10.86 1.66 7.35
C GLU A 74 10.42 1.30 5.92
N TYR A 75 9.34 0.53 5.79
CA TYR A 75 8.76 0.20 4.50
C TYR A 75 8.24 1.44 3.76
N LEU A 76 7.52 2.34 4.45
CA LEU A 76 7.04 3.59 3.87
C LEU A 76 8.21 4.47 3.40
N VAL A 77 9.29 4.58 4.17
CA VAL A 77 10.50 5.32 3.76
C VAL A 77 11.13 4.74 2.50
N GLU A 78 11.19 3.41 2.38
CA GLU A 78 11.70 2.74 1.18
C GLU A 78 10.83 3.05 -0.05
N LYS A 79 9.50 2.97 0.10
CA LYS A 79 8.57 3.27 -0.99
C LYS A 79 8.58 4.74 -1.38
N TYR A 80 8.73 5.64 -0.41
CA TYR A 80 8.76 7.08 -0.65
C TYR A 80 9.90 7.46 -1.60
N LYS A 81 11.10 6.91 -1.38
CA LYS A 81 12.24 7.12 -2.28
C LYS A 81 11.93 6.67 -3.71
N ARG A 82 11.35 5.48 -3.87
CA ARG A 82 10.95 4.94 -5.19
C ARG A 82 9.86 5.78 -5.85
N TYR A 83 8.89 6.27 -5.08
CA TYR A 83 7.81 7.10 -5.58
C TYR A 83 8.33 8.44 -6.10
N GLN A 84 9.21 9.09 -5.34
CA GLN A 84 9.91 10.32 -5.75
C GLN A 84 10.75 10.12 -7.02
N ASP A 85 11.46 8.99 -7.14
CA ASP A 85 12.21 8.66 -8.36
C ASP A 85 11.28 8.47 -9.55
N ASN A 86 10.10 7.87 -9.37
CA ASN A 86 9.12 7.70 -10.44
C ASN A 86 8.54 9.04 -10.92
N ILE A 87 8.22 9.96 -10.01
CA ILE A 87 7.74 11.31 -10.37
C ILE A 87 8.77 12.02 -11.23
N LYS A 88 10.03 12.06 -10.77
CA LYS A 88 11.13 12.71 -11.52
C LYS A 88 11.34 12.12 -12.91
N ASN A 89 11.29 10.79 -13.04
CA ASN A 89 11.46 10.13 -14.33
C ASN A 89 10.24 10.25 -15.25
N SER A 90 9.08 10.70 -14.73
CA SER A 90 7.86 10.91 -15.53
C SER A 90 7.73 12.33 -16.09
N GLU A 91 8.56 13.26 -15.60
CA GLU A 91 8.61 14.66 -16.03
C GLU A 91 9.69 14.95 -17.09
N ASP A 92 10.51 13.95 -17.45
CA ASP A 92 11.48 13.95 -18.57
C ASP A 92 10.89 13.32 -19.86
#